data_AF-A0A7J8DPF1-F1
#
_entry.id   AF-A0A7J8DPF1-F1
#
_cell.length_a   1.000
_cell.length_b   1.000
_cell.length_c   1.000
_cell.angle_alpha   90.00
_cell.angle_beta   90.00
_cell.angle_gamma   90.00
#
_symmetry.space_group_name_H-M   'P 1'
#
loop_
_entity.id
_entity.type
_entity.pdbx_description
1 polymer ?
#
loop_
_entity_poly.entity_id
_entity_poly.type
_entity_poly.pdbx_seq_one_letter_code
_entity_poly.pdbx_strand_id
1 'polypeptide(L)'
;MDFLGFNWNWINKQQGKRGWGQLTSNLLLIGMEGNVTPAHYDEQQNFFAQIKGYKRCILFPPDQFECLYPYPVHHPCDRQSQVDFDNPDYERFPNFQNVVASHRVIIKWGDYHHCELLV
;
A
#
# COMPACT_ATOMS: atom_id res chain seq x y z
N MET A 1 22.96 -9.80 3.23
CA MET A 1 21.70 -10.49 2.94
C MET A 1 21.61 -10.60 1.43
N ASP A 2 21.47 -11.82 0.92
CA ASP A 2 21.05 -12.05 -0.46
C ASP A 2 19.60 -12.56 -0.47
N PHE A 3 19.05 -12.78 -1.66
CA PHE A 3 17.67 -13.26 -1.83
C PHE A 3 17.41 -14.61 -1.14
N LEU A 4 18.40 -15.51 -1.13
CA LEU A 4 18.26 -16.83 -0.51
C LEU A 4 18.24 -16.75 1.01
N GLY A 5 18.87 -15.73 1.59
CA GLY A 5 18.90 -15.47 3.03
C GLY A 5 17.63 -14.84 3.60
N PHE A 6 16.59 -14.57 2.79
CA PHE A 6 15.30 -14.13 3.33
C PHE A 6 14.66 -15.22 4.19
N ASN A 7 13.79 -14.83 5.12
CA ASN A 7 13.09 -15.76 6.00
C ASN A 7 11.93 -16.47 5.26
N TRP A 8 12.26 -17.24 4.23
CA TRP A 8 11.33 -18.00 3.40
C TRP A 8 10.49 -18.96 4.23
N ASN A 9 11.08 -19.57 5.25
CA ASN A 9 10.37 -20.46 6.17
C ASN A 9 9.19 -19.76 6.87
N TRP A 10 9.36 -18.52 7.30
CA TRP A 10 8.29 -17.77 7.92
C TRP A 10 7.23 -17.34 6.90
N ILE A 11 7.62 -16.76 5.76
CA ILE A 11 6.65 -16.23 4.79
C ILE A 11 5.85 -17.35 4.10
N ASN A 12 6.47 -18.49 3.80
CA ASN A 12 5.78 -19.67 3.24
C ASN A 12 4.77 -20.26 4.23
N LYS A 13 5.05 -20.20 5.54
CA LYS A 13 4.07 -20.57 6.57
C LYS A 13 2.90 -19.59 6.60
N GLN A 14 3.11 -18.29 6.39
CA GLN A 14 2.01 -17.33 6.29
C GLN A 14 1.14 -17.61 5.07
N GLN A 15 1.76 -17.80 3.90
CA GLN A 15 1.08 -18.16 2.66
C GLN A 15 0.17 -19.38 2.85
N GLY A 16 0.71 -20.48 3.38
CA GLY A 16 -0.06 -21.71 3.64
C GLY A 16 -1.18 -21.52 4.67
N LYS A 17 -0.92 -20.81 5.77
CA LYS A 17 -1.93 -20.54 6.82
C LYS A 17 -3.09 -19.68 6.33
N ARG A 18 -2.82 -18.75 5.40
CA ARG A 18 -3.82 -17.83 4.86
C ARG A 18 -4.49 -18.34 3.59
N GLY A 19 -4.04 -19.48 3.05
CA GLY A 19 -4.55 -20.03 1.79
C GLY A 19 -4.28 -19.13 0.58
N TRP A 20 -3.19 -18.37 0.60
CA TRP A 20 -2.85 -17.46 -0.49
C TRP A 20 -2.27 -18.20 -1.71
N GLY A 21 -2.45 -17.59 -2.89
CA GLY A 21 -1.86 -18.05 -4.14
C GLY A 21 -0.33 -17.94 -4.17
N GLN A 22 0.28 -18.27 -5.31
CA GLN A 22 1.74 -18.24 -5.48
C GLN A 22 2.31 -16.82 -5.39
N LEU A 23 3.56 -16.72 -4.95
CA LEU A 23 4.32 -15.47 -5.03
C LEU A 23 4.50 -15.07 -6.49
N THR A 24 4.02 -13.88 -6.84
CA THR A 24 4.05 -13.38 -8.23
C THR A 24 5.32 -12.59 -8.53
N SER A 25 5.80 -11.78 -7.59
CA SER A 25 6.94 -10.87 -7.79
C SER A 25 7.56 -10.40 -6.47
N ASN A 26 8.78 -9.87 -6.56
CA ASN A 26 9.41 -9.07 -5.52
C ASN A 26 9.79 -7.73 -6.15
N LEU A 27 9.21 -6.63 -5.68
CA LEU A 27 9.45 -5.30 -6.25
C LEU A 27 10.50 -4.53 -5.43
N LEU A 28 11.60 -4.15 -6.07
CA LEU A 28 12.61 -3.27 -5.47
C LEU A 28 12.22 -1.80 -5.68
N LEU A 29 12.03 -1.08 -4.57
CA LEU A 29 11.69 0.34 -4.57
C LEU A 29 12.84 1.18 -3.99
N ILE A 30 13.46 2.00 -4.84
CA ILE A 30 14.47 2.98 -4.43
C ILE A 30 13.92 4.36 -4.76
N GLY A 31 13.75 5.20 -3.72
CA GLY A 31 13.20 6.54 -3.85
C GLY A 31 14.09 7.57 -3.18
N MET A 32 13.99 8.82 -3.64
CA MET A 32 14.60 9.96 -2.98
C MET A 32 13.79 10.38 -1.74
N GLU A 33 14.42 11.16 -0.85
CA GLU A 33 13.71 11.76 0.27
C GLU A 33 12.56 12.65 -0.23
N GLY A 34 11.40 12.55 0.42
CA GLY A 34 10.20 13.31 0.04
C GLY A 34 9.37 12.69 -1.08
N ASN A 35 9.81 11.60 -1.72
CA ASN A 35 8.98 10.92 -2.73
C ASN A 35 7.66 10.42 -2.13
N VAL A 36 6.58 10.63 -2.86
CA VAL A 36 5.23 10.16 -2.52
C VAL A 36 4.77 9.19 -3.60
N THR A 37 4.23 8.05 -3.16
CA THR A 37 3.37 7.20 -3.99
C THR A 37 1.93 7.56 -3.62
N PRO A 38 1.10 8.05 -4.56
CA PRO A 38 -0.28 8.43 -4.27
C PRO A 38 -1.14 7.25 -3.78
N ALA A 39 -2.26 7.58 -3.14
CA ALA A 39 -3.20 6.61 -2.57
C ALA A 39 -3.68 5.60 -3.65
N HIS A 40 -3.47 4.30 -3.45
CA HIS A 40 -3.88 3.25 -4.38
C HIS A 40 -4.06 1.90 -3.70
N TYR A 41 -4.84 0.97 -4.29
CA TYR A 41 -4.87 -0.43 -3.85
C TYR A 41 -4.18 -1.37 -4.85
N ASP A 42 -3.66 -2.45 -4.30
CA ASP A 42 -3.21 -3.62 -5.03
C ASP A 42 -4.26 -4.74 -4.94
N GLU A 43 -4.36 -5.57 -5.98
CA GLU A 43 -5.23 -6.76 -5.99
C GLU A 43 -4.54 -8.00 -5.40
N GLN A 44 -3.29 -7.84 -4.96
CA GLN A 44 -2.47 -8.90 -4.38
C GLN A 44 -2.14 -8.60 -2.94
N GLN A 45 -2.04 -9.68 -2.17
CA GLN A 45 -1.54 -9.66 -0.80
C GLN A 45 -0.07 -9.21 -0.79
N ASN A 46 0.26 -8.18 0.01
CA ASN A 46 1.58 -7.57 -0.03
C ASN A 46 2.26 -7.59 1.35
N PHE A 47 3.47 -8.16 1.41
CA PHE A 47 4.37 -7.96 2.54
C PHE A 47 5.41 -6.90 2.18
N PHE A 48 5.31 -5.75 2.82
CA PHE A 48 6.23 -4.64 2.63
C PHE A 48 7.42 -4.74 3.61
N ALA A 49 8.63 -4.92 3.09
CA ALA A 49 9.86 -5.05 3.87
C ALA A 49 10.81 -3.87 3.61
N GLN A 50 11.07 -3.05 4.63
CA GLN A 50 11.91 -1.86 4.49
C GLN A 50 13.41 -2.17 4.65
N ILE A 51 14.19 -1.88 3.61
CA ILE A 51 15.63 -2.20 3.55
C ILE A 51 16.53 -1.02 3.93
N LYS A 52 16.15 0.24 3.69
CA LYS A 52 16.95 1.41 4.06
C LYS A 52 16.11 2.67 4.17
N GLY A 53 16.37 3.50 5.18
CA GLY A 53 15.62 4.74 5.42
C GLY A 53 14.26 4.48 6.07
N TYR A 54 13.36 5.45 5.94
CA TYR A 54 12.03 5.44 6.57
C TYR A 54 10.95 5.70 5.53
N LYS A 55 9.81 5.03 5.67
CA LYS A 55 8.59 5.35 4.92
C LYS A 55 7.42 5.57 5.87
N ARG A 56 6.68 6.65 5.66
CA ARG A 56 5.37 6.85 6.28
C ARG A 56 4.33 6.18 5.39
N CYS A 57 3.67 5.15 5.90
CA CYS A 57 2.54 4.50 5.24
C CYS A 57 1.25 4.91 5.94
N ILE A 58 0.26 5.32 5.15
CA ILE A 58 -1.08 5.65 5.60
C ILE A 58 -1.99 4.63 4.93
N LEU A 59 -2.76 3.88 5.73
CA LEU A 59 -3.60 2.81 5.21
C LEU A 59 -5.07 3.14 5.42
N PHE A 60 -5.87 2.92 4.38
CA PHE A 60 -7.32 3.09 4.42
C PHE A 60 -8.04 1.75 4.18
N PRO A 61 -9.04 1.42 5.00
CA PRO A 61 -9.81 0.19 4.83
C PRO A 61 -10.64 0.21 3.53
N PRO A 62 -10.96 -0.97 2.93
CA PRO A 62 -11.62 -1.02 1.63
C PRO A 62 -13.07 -0.51 1.65
N ASP A 63 -13.70 -0.46 2.83
CA ASP A 63 -15.02 0.13 3.04
C ASP A 63 -15.05 1.65 2.85
N GLN A 64 -13.88 2.30 2.72
CA GLN A 64 -13.76 3.73 2.39
C GLN A 64 -13.53 3.99 0.89
N PHE A 65 -13.75 3.00 0.02
CA PHE A 65 -13.62 3.13 -1.44
C PHE A 65 -14.34 4.38 -1.99
N GLU A 66 -15.58 4.62 -1.55
CA GLU A 66 -16.39 5.76 -1.98
C GLU A 66 -15.83 7.12 -1.53
N CYS A 67 -15.03 7.15 -0.46
CA CYS A 67 -14.37 8.35 0.01
C CYS A 67 -13.08 8.64 -0.75
N LEU A 68 -12.46 7.62 -1.36
CA LEU A 68 -11.14 7.71 -1.99
C LEU A 68 -11.20 7.88 -3.51
N TYR A 69 -12.38 7.77 -4.13
CA TYR A 69 -12.62 8.10 -5.53
C TYR A 69 -11.55 7.54 -6.50
N PRO A 70 -11.38 6.22 -6.58
CA PRO A 70 -10.42 5.66 -7.52
C PRO A 70 -10.79 6.00 -8.97
N TYR A 71 -9.80 6.05 -9.86
CA TYR A 71 -10.06 6.19 -11.29
C TYR A 71 -10.91 5.02 -11.82
N PRO A 72 -11.74 5.24 -12.87
CA PRO A 72 -12.50 4.16 -13.49
C PRO A 72 -11.60 3.03 -14.01
N VAL A 73 -12.13 1.81 -13.99
CA VAL A 73 -11.46 0.64 -14.60
C VAL A 73 -11.13 0.96 -16.06
N HIS A 74 -9.93 0.54 -16.51
CA HIS A 74 -9.35 0.84 -17.82
C HIS A 74 -8.78 2.26 -18.01
N HIS A 75 -8.90 3.15 -17.02
CA HIS A 75 -8.11 4.40 -17.01
C HIS A 75 -6.61 4.06 -16.81
N PRO A 76 -5.65 4.83 -17.36
CA PRO A 76 -4.22 4.59 -17.14
C PRO A 76 -3.79 4.60 -15.65
N CYS A 77 -4.53 5.33 -14.82
CA CYS A 77 -4.36 5.42 -13.37
C CYS A 77 -5.34 4.53 -12.58
N ASP A 78 -5.89 3.49 -13.21
CA ASP A 78 -6.77 2.51 -12.55
C ASP A 78 -6.20 2.10 -11.18
N ARG A 79 -7.09 1.96 -10.19
CA ARG A 79 -6.83 1.65 -8.77
C ARG A 79 -6.16 2.76 -7.95
N GLN A 80 -5.77 3.88 -8.55
CA GLN A 80 -5.29 5.06 -7.82
C GLN A 80 -6.43 6.01 -7.49
N SER A 81 -6.35 6.71 -6.36
CA SER A 81 -7.24 7.80 -5.99
C SER A 81 -7.12 8.96 -6.97
N GLN A 82 -8.24 9.57 -7.32
CA GLN A 82 -8.29 10.82 -8.07
C GLN A 82 -7.98 12.05 -7.20
N VAL A 83 -8.03 11.90 -5.87
CA VAL A 83 -7.90 13.00 -4.93
C VAL A 83 -6.43 13.38 -4.79
N ASP A 84 -6.12 14.67 -4.95
CA ASP A 84 -4.86 15.24 -4.47
C ASP A 84 -4.96 15.41 -2.95
N PHE A 85 -4.17 14.66 -2.20
CA PHE A 85 -4.23 14.66 -0.73
C PHE A 85 -3.62 15.93 -0.12
N ASP A 86 -2.75 16.62 -0.85
CA ASP A 86 -2.14 17.87 -0.39
C ASP A 86 -3.07 19.06 -0.66
N ASN A 87 -3.95 18.97 -1.67
CA ASN A 87 -4.97 19.97 -1.98
C ASN A 87 -6.30 19.35 -2.48
N PRO A 88 -7.12 18.76 -1.58
CA PRO A 88 -8.33 18.05 -1.99
C PRO A 88 -9.41 18.98 -2.57
N ASP A 89 -9.94 18.64 -3.73
CA ASP A 89 -11.11 19.30 -4.32
C ASP A 89 -12.40 18.70 -3.73
N TYR A 90 -12.93 19.33 -2.68
CA TYR A 90 -14.13 18.85 -1.99
C TYR A 90 -15.43 19.11 -2.75
N GLU A 91 -15.44 19.97 -3.77
CA GLU A 91 -16.61 20.10 -4.64
C GLU A 91 -16.73 18.88 -5.54
N ARG A 92 -15.60 18.37 -6.05
CA ARG A 92 -15.54 17.13 -6.84
C ARG A 92 -15.58 15.86 -5.99
N PHE A 93 -14.98 15.88 -4.81
CA PHE A 93 -14.77 14.71 -3.95
C PHE A 93 -15.30 14.93 -2.52
N PRO A 94 -16.60 15.21 -2.35
CA PRO A 94 -17.15 15.65 -1.06
C PRO A 94 -16.99 14.62 0.07
N ASN A 95 -17.07 13.32 -0.23
CA ASN A 95 -16.94 12.25 0.77
C ASN A 95 -15.51 12.10 1.31
N PHE A 96 -14.50 12.68 0.64
CA PHE A 96 -13.12 12.60 1.12
C PHE A 96 -12.95 13.28 2.49
N GLN A 97 -13.84 14.21 2.86
CA GLN A 97 -13.88 14.80 4.20
C GLN A 97 -14.13 13.77 5.31
N ASN A 98 -14.75 12.65 4.98
CA ASN A 98 -15.11 11.58 5.91
C ASN A 98 -14.07 10.45 5.95
N VAL A 99 -12.98 10.56 5.18
CA VAL A 99 -11.95 9.52 5.11
C VAL A 99 -11.20 9.43 6.44
N VAL A 100 -11.03 8.22 6.96
CA VAL A 100 -10.32 7.95 8.21
C VAL A 100 -9.28 6.86 7.98
N ALA A 101 -8.01 7.21 8.09
CA ALA A 101 -6.94 6.22 8.02
C ALA A 101 -7.08 5.20 9.17
N SER A 102 -7.08 3.91 8.86
CA SER A 102 -7.09 2.86 9.88
C SER A 102 -5.74 2.75 10.56
N HIS A 103 -4.66 2.97 9.82
CA HIS A 103 -3.30 2.92 10.33
C HIS A 103 -2.44 4.03 9.73
N ARG A 104 -1.56 4.58 10.57
CA ARG A 104 -0.48 5.48 10.16
C ARG A 104 0.79 4.97 10.81
N VAL A 105 1.71 4.47 10.01
CA VAL A 105 2.90 3.77 10.52
C VAL A 105 4.15 4.33 9.86
N ILE A 106 5.21 4.51 10.66
CA ILE A 106 6.54 4.77 10.13
C ILE A 106 7.27 3.43 10.11
N ILE A 107 7.51 2.91 8.91
CA ILE A 107 8.24 1.67 8.69
C ILE A 107 9.73 2.02 8.64
N LYS A 108 10.51 1.41 9.54
CA LYS A 108 11.98 1.55 9.59
C LYS A 108 12.66 0.26 9.16
N TRP A 109 13.98 0.32 9.04
CA TRP A 109 14.79 -0.84 8.70
C TRP A 109 14.50 -2.06 9.59
N GLY A 110 14.23 -3.20 8.95
CA GLY A 110 13.95 -4.47 9.62
C GLY A 110 12.49 -4.70 9.99
N ASP A 111 11.61 -3.71 9.80
CA ASP A 111 10.17 -3.89 9.97
C ASP A 111 9.55 -4.61 8.76
N TYR A 112 8.53 -5.41 9.03
CA TYR A 112 7.68 -6.08 8.05
C TYR A 112 6.23 -5.68 8.31
N HIS A 113 5.56 -5.14 7.30
CA HIS A 113 4.13 -4.84 7.38
C HIS A 113 3.37 -5.60 6.32
N HIS A 114 2.30 -6.27 6.75
CA HIS A 114 1.31 -6.81 5.85
C HIS A 114 0.39 -5.67 5.42
N CYS A 115 0.37 -5.39 4.12
CA CYS A 115 -0.44 -4.35 3.51
C CYS A 115 -1.54 -5.03 2.68
N GLU A 116 -2.79 -4.85 3.11
CA GLU A 116 -4.01 -5.26 2.38
C GLU A 116 -4.84 -4.05 1.93
N LEU A 117 -4.35 -2.84 2.14
CA LEU A 117 -5.14 -1.62 2.18
C LEU A 117 -4.64 -0.58 1.17
N LEU A 118 -5.48 0.43 0.86
CA LEU A 118 -5.03 1.56 0.05
C LEU A 118 -3.85 2.24 0.74
N VAL A 119 -2.69 2.29 0.06
CA VAL A 119 -1.46 2.99 0.47
C VAL A 119 -1.43 4.35 -0.19
#